data_AF-A0A151RXX6-F1
#
_entry.id   AF-A0A151RXX6-F1
#
_cell.length_a   1.000
_cell.length_b   1.000
_cell.length_c   1.000
_cell.angle_alpha   90.00
_cell.angle_beta   90.00
_cell.angle_gamma   90.00
#
_symmetry.space_group_name_H-M   'P 1'
#
loop_
_entity.id
_entity.type
_entity.pdbx_description
1 polymer ?
#
loop_
_entity_poly.entity_id
_entity_poly.type
_entity_poly.pdbx_seq_one_letter_code
_entity_poly.pdbx_strand_id
1 'polypeptide(L)'
;MTVFKDEDGVAYLIYSSEENNVLHIGPLTEDYLNVVPVMRRVFVGQRREAPAVFKHQGTYYMITSGCTGWAPNEALAHAAESILGPWETMGNPCVGGNKMFRIATFLAQSTFVLPLPGFPGSFIFMADRWNPADLRDSRYVWLPLIVEGPADQALEYTSGLPLWSRVSIFWHKKWRLPQGWNTFK
;
A
#
# COMPACT_ATOMS: atom_id res chain seq x y z
N MET A 1 -3.97 1.84 11.05
CA MET A 1 -5.04 0.95 10.56
C MET A 1 -5.60 1.51 9.26
N THR A 2 -6.28 0.69 8.47
CA THR A 2 -7.03 1.12 7.29
C THR A 2 -8.28 0.27 7.11
N VAL A 3 -9.19 0.73 6.25
CA VAL A 3 -10.38 0.00 5.83
C VAL A 3 -10.35 -0.22 4.33
N PHE A 4 -10.83 -1.37 3.89
CA PHE A 4 -10.97 -1.70 2.48
C PHE A 4 -12.35 -2.30 2.23
N LYS A 5 -13.11 -1.72 1.31
CA LYS A 5 -14.39 -2.26 0.87
C LYS A 5 -14.20 -2.94 -0.48
N ASP A 6 -14.51 -4.22 -0.53
CA ASP A 6 -14.38 -5.03 -1.72
C ASP A 6 -15.62 -4.90 -2.62
N GLU A 7 -15.49 -5.38 -3.85
CA GLU A 7 -16.51 -5.29 -4.90
C GLU A 7 -17.75 -6.15 -4.60
N ASP A 8 -17.61 -7.17 -3.74
CA ASP A 8 -18.72 -7.99 -3.22
C ASP A 8 -19.54 -7.28 -2.12
N GLY A 9 -19.11 -6.08 -1.70
CA GLY A 9 -19.76 -5.27 -0.67
C GLY A 9 -19.25 -5.51 0.75
N VAL A 10 -18.40 -6.51 0.98
CA VAL A 10 -17.79 -6.78 2.28
C VAL A 10 -16.69 -5.75 2.55
N ALA A 11 -16.70 -5.17 3.75
CA ALA A 11 -15.64 -4.28 4.21
C ALA A 11 -14.72 -5.03 5.17
N TYR A 12 -13.43 -4.69 5.14
CA TYR A 12 -12.39 -5.31 5.94
C TYR A 12 -11.64 -4.24 6.74
N LEU A 13 -11.32 -4.55 7.99
CA LEU A 13 -10.42 -3.77 8.82
C LEU A 13 -9.04 -4.39 8.81
N ILE A 14 -8.01 -3.57 8.57
CA ILE A 14 -6.62 -3.97 8.54
C ILE A 14 -5.82 -3.13 9.54
N TYR A 15 -5.14 -3.76 10.49
CA TYR A 15 -4.42 -3.04 11.55
C TYR A 15 -3.26 -3.82 12.14
N SER A 16 -2.18 -3.12 12.50
CA SER A 16 -1.06 -3.70 13.24
C SER A 16 -1.50 -4.05 14.66
N SER A 17 -1.11 -5.23 15.12
CA SER A 17 -1.51 -5.85 16.39
C SER A 17 -0.32 -6.58 17.02
N GLU A 18 -0.51 -7.16 18.21
CA GLU A 18 0.51 -7.90 18.95
C GLU A 18 1.82 -7.08 19.08
N GLU A 19 1.73 -5.88 19.69
CA GLU A 19 2.87 -4.94 19.83
C GLU A 19 3.49 -4.54 18.48
N ASN A 20 2.62 -4.31 17.48
CA ASN A 20 2.96 -4.04 16.08
C ASN A 20 3.77 -5.17 15.42
N ASN A 21 3.77 -6.39 15.95
CA ASN A 21 4.54 -7.50 15.41
C ASN A 21 3.80 -8.26 14.29
N VAL A 22 2.48 -8.12 14.22
CA VAL A 22 1.61 -8.84 13.27
C VAL A 22 0.59 -7.88 12.68
N LEU A 23 0.22 -8.04 11.41
CA LEU A 23 -0.93 -7.36 10.82
C LEU A 23 -2.16 -8.28 10.90
N HIS A 24 -3.28 -7.74 11.37
CA HIS A 24 -4.56 -8.42 11.41
C HIS A 24 -5.46 -7.92 10.27
N ILE A 25 -6.17 -8.84 9.63
CA ILE A 25 -7.20 -8.57 8.63
C ILE A 25 -8.46 -9.32 9.03
N GLY A 26 -9.60 -8.64 9.11
CA GLY A 26 -10.88 -9.27 9.40
C GLY A 26 -12.04 -8.52 8.75
N PRO A 27 -13.13 -9.20 8.36
CA PRO A 27 -14.30 -8.55 7.83
C PRO A 27 -15.04 -7.77 8.94
N LEU A 28 -15.68 -6.68 8.52
CA LEU A 28 -16.62 -5.92 9.34
C LEU A 28 -18.02 -6.55 9.25
N THR A 29 -18.85 -6.26 10.24
CA THR A 29 -20.29 -6.54 10.21
C THR A 29 -20.97 -5.76 9.07
N GLU A 30 -22.19 -6.15 8.68
CA GLU A 30 -22.90 -5.53 7.55
C GLU A 30 -23.13 -4.01 7.71
N ASP A 31 -23.29 -3.55 8.96
CA ASP A 31 -23.42 -2.13 9.32
C ASP A 31 -22.07 -1.39 9.41
N TYR A 32 -20.96 -2.11 9.25
CA TYR A 32 -19.58 -1.65 9.37
C TYR A 32 -19.19 -1.10 10.75
N LEU A 33 -19.98 -1.37 11.79
CA LEU A 33 -19.74 -0.84 13.14
C LEU A 33 -18.96 -1.80 14.05
N ASN A 34 -18.77 -3.06 13.65
CA ASN A 34 -18.04 -4.05 14.43
C ASN A 34 -17.24 -5.01 13.52
N VAL A 35 -16.38 -5.84 14.12
CA VAL A 35 -15.65 -6.91 13.44
C VAL A 35 -16.40 -8.24 13.57
N VAL A 36 -16.39 -9.03 12.50
CA VAL A 36 -16.79 -10.44 12.56
C VAL A 36 -15.70 -11.22 13.31
N PRO A 37 -16.02 -12.28 14.08
CA PRO A 37 -15.04 -13.11 14.79
C PRO A 37 -14.23 -14.03 13.86
N VAL A 38 -13.82 -13.51 12.71
CA VAL A 38 -12.95 -14.16 11.72
C VAL A 38 -11.79 -13.20 11.49
N MET A 39 -10.57 -13.66 11.76
CA MET A 39 -9.37 -12.82 11.64
C MET A 39 -8.20 -13.62 11.08
N ARG A 40 -7.44 -12.98 10.20
CA ARG A 40 -6.20 -13.50 9.65
C ARG A 40 -5.03 -12.71 10.17
N ARG A 41 -4.00 -13.46 10.59
CA ARG A 41 -2.69 -12.95 10.96
C ARG A 41 -1.82 -13.00 9.71
N VAL A 42 -1.31 -11.86 9.29
CA VAL A 42 -0.42 -11.73 8.12
C VAL A 42 0.85 -11.00 8.54
N PHE A 43 1.95 -11.26 7.81
CA PHE A 43 3.27 -10.67 8.08
C PHE A 43 3.75 -10.87 9.54
N VAL A 44 3.49 -12.07 10.10
CA VAL A 44 3.83 -12.41 11.49
C VAL A 44 5.33 -12.24 11.73
N GLY A 45 5.70 -11.45 12.74
CA GLY A 45 7.10 -11.19 13.10
C GLY A 45 7.81 -10.16 12.22
N GLN A 46 7.14 -9.60 11.21
CA GLN A 46 7.77 -8.70 10.23
C GLN A 46 7.65 -7.22 10.60
N ARG A 47 6.90 -6.88 11.67
CA ARG A 47 6.73 -5.51 12.17
C ARG A 47 6.36 -4.49 11.09
N ARG A 48 5.29 -4.81 10.34
CA ARG A 48 4.73 -3.94 9.29
C ARG A 48 3.61 -3.05 9.86
N GLU A 49 3.57 -1.82 9.40
CA GLU A 49 2.61 -0.80 9.80
C GLU A 49 2.11 0.04 8.61
N ALA A 50 1.25 1.02 8.90
CA ALA A 50 0.69 1.96 7.92
C ALA A 50 0.15 1.30 6.63
N PRO A 51 -0.72 0.27 6.74
CA PRO A 51 -1.22 -0.47 5.58
C PRO A 51 -2.10 0.42 4.69
N ALA A 52 -1.84 0.39 3.39
CA ALA A 52 -2.66 1.02 2.36
C ALA A 52 -3.06 -0.04 1.32
N VAL A 53 -4.32 -0.46 1.36
CA VAL A 53 -4.85 -1.58 0.56
C VAL A 53 -5.58 -1.04 -0.67
N PHE A 54 -5.38 -1.71 -1.80
CA PHE A 54 -6.10 -1.43 -3.05
C PHE A 54 -6.23 -2.73 -3.87
N LYS A 55 -7.09 -2.73 -4.89
CA LYS A 55 -7.35 -3.88 -5.75
C LYS A 55 -7.17 -3.50 -7.21
N HIS A 56 -6.59 -4.38 -8.01
CA HIS A 56 -6.48 -4.21 -9.45
C HIS A 56 -6.60 -5.57 -10.16
N GLN A 57 -7.52 -5.67 -11.13
CA GLN A 57 -7.74 -6.88 -11.95
C GLN A 57 -7.86 -8.18 -11.14
N GLY A 58 -8.63 -8.15 -10.04
CA GLY A 58 -8.85 -9.31 -9.17
C GLY A 58 -7.77 -9.55 -8.12
N THR A 59 -6.60 -8.90 -8.23
CA THR A 59 -5.50 -9.02 -7.27
C THR A 59 -5.58 -7.93 -6.21
N TYR A 60 -5.41 -8.31 -4.94
CA TYR A 60 -5.28 -7.40 -3.81
C TYR A 60 -3.83 -7.00 -3.65
N TYR A 61 -3.60 -5.71 -3.41
CA TYR A 61 -2.29 -5.15 -3.14
C TYR A 61 -2.30 -4.39 -1.83
N MET A 62 -1.16 -4.38 -1.15
CA MET A 62 -0.97 -3.64 0.10
C MET A 62 0.40 -3.01 0.13
N ILE A 63 0.45 -1.70 0.39
CA ILE A 63 1.69 -1.00 0.73
C ILE A 63 1.77 -0.88 2.24
N THR A 64 2.92 -1.15 2.83
CA THR A 64 3.18 -1.03 4.27
C THR A 64 4.52 -0.33 4.51
N SER A 65 4.71 0.28 5.68
CA SER A 65 6.03 0.68 6.19
C SER A 65 6.52 -0.27 7.29
N GLY A 66 7.78 -0.18 7.68
CA GLY A 66 8.30 -0.82 8.90
C GLY A 66 8.08 0.06 10.14
N CYS A 67 8.25 -0.51 11.34
CA CYS A 67 8.10 0.22 12.61
C CYS A 67 9.41 0.91 13.06
N THR A 68 9.58 2.19 12.73
CA THR A 68 10.75 3.00 13.15
C THR A 68 10.37 4.35 13.78
N GLY A 69 9.18 4.42 14.38
CA GLY A 69 8.65 5.66 14.95
C GLY A 69 8.47 6.73 13.86
N TRP A 70 9.06 7.90 14.06
CA TRP A 70 8.96 9.01 13.11
C TRP A 70 9.96 8.95 11.95
N ALA A 71 10.99 8.10 12.05
CA ALA A 71 11.98 7.98 10.99
C ALA A 71 11.34 7.30 9.77
N PRO A 72 11.42 7.89 8.57
CA PRO A 72 10.92 7.23 7.36
C PRO A 72 11.79 6.02 7.04
N ASN A 73 11.18 5.00 6.45
CA ASN A 73 11.82 3.71 6.18
C ASN A 73 11.31 3.11 4.86
N GLU A 74 11.74 1.88 4.58
CA GLU A 74 11.44 1.20 3.34
C GLU A 74 9.98 0.71 3.31
N ALA A 75 9.22 1.24 2.35
CA ALA A 75 7.93 0.69 1.99
C ALA A 75 8.11 -0.66 1.32
N LEU A 76 7.19 -1.59 1.62
CA LEU A 76 7.09 -2.87 0.94
C LEU A 76 5.71 -3.00 0.32
N ALA A 77 5.67 -3.46 -0.93
CA ALA A 77 4.47 -3.88 -1.63
C ALA A 77 4.24 -5.38 -1.41
N HIS A 78 2.98 -5.75 -1.29
CA HIS A 78 2.53 -7.12 -1.13
C HIS A 78 1.33 -7.39 -2.04
N ALA A 79 1.15 -8.64 -2.46
CA ALA A 79 0.04 -9.08 -3.29
C ALA A 79 -0.64 -10.35 -2.75
N ALA A 80 -1.92 -10.53 -3.07
CA ALA A 80 -2.69 -11.72 -2.75
C ALA A 80 -3.85 -11.90 -3.74
N GLU A 81 -4.27 -13.15 -3.95
CA GLU A 81 -5.52 -13.49 -4.68
C GLU A 81 -6.78 -13.33 -3.81
N SER A 82 -6.61 -13.26 -2.49
CA SER A 82 -7.69 -13.04 -1.52
C SER A 82 -7.24 -12.04 -0.47
N ILE A 83 -8.13 -11.14 -0.05
CA ILE A 83 -7.87 -10.16 1.01
C ILE A 83 -7.44 -10.84 2.34
N LEU A 84 -7.95 -12.05 2.60
CA LEU A 84 -7.60 -12.86 3.77
C LEU A 84 -6.28 -13.63 3.60
N GLY A 85 -5.60 -13.47 2.46
CA GLY A 85 -4.34 -14.09 2.10
C GLY A 85 -4.50 -15.47 1.42
N PRO A 86 -3.38 -16.18 1.20
CA PRO A 86 -2.02 -15.82 1.62
C PRO A 86 -1.50 -14.55 0.92
N TRP A 87 -0.66 -13.77 1.62
CA TRP A 87 -0.03 -12.56 1.10
C TRP A 87 1.45 -12.80 0.82
N GLU A 88 1.92 -12.34 -0.32
CA GLU A 88 3.31 -12.43 -0.75
C GLU A 88 3.96 -11.05 -0.85
N THR A 89 5.19 -10.93 -0.33
CA THR A 89 5.96 -9.68 -0.38
C THR A 89 6.71 -9.57 -1.71
N MET A 90 6.51 -8.45 -2.41
CA MET A 90 7.11 -8.18 -3.72
C MET A 90 8.38 -7.32 -3.64
N GLY A 91 8.60 -6.62 -2.53
CA GLY A 91 9.76 -5.74 -2.31
C GLY A 91 9.41 -4.25 -2.34
N ASN A 92 10.42 -3.41 -2.50
CA ASN A 92 10.28 -1.95 -2.46
C ASN A 92 9.69 -1.41 -3.78
N PRO A 93 8.49 -0.78 -3.76
CA PRO A 93 7.84 -0.28 -4.97
C PRO A 93 8.35 1.10 -5.42
N CYS A 94 9.21 1.77 -4.66
CA CYS A 94 9.64 3.14 -4.96
C CYS A 94 10.58 3.16 -6.16
N VAL A 95 10.27 3.98 -7.17
CA VAL A 95 11.05 4.13 -8.41
C VAL A 95 11.46 5.60 -8.62
N GLY A 96 12.66 5.82 -9.14
CA GLY A 96 13.23 7.15 -9.34
C GLY A 96 13.94 7.70 -8.09
N GLY A 97 14.37 8.97 -8.16
CA GLY A 97 15.19 9.59 -7.12
C GLY A 97 16.53 8.89 -6.89
N ASN A 98 17.22 9.24 -5.80
CA ASN A 98 18.41 8.51 -5.37
C ASN A 98 18.03 7.31 -4.47
N LYS A 99 18.99 6.40 -4.23
CA LYS A 99 18.77 5.20 -3.42
C LYS A 99 18.24 5.53 -2.02
N MET A 100 18.82 6.54 -1.36
CA MET A 100 18.43 6.97 -0.02
C MET A 100 16.97 7.41 0.04
N PHE A 101 16.51 8.13 -0.98
CA PHE A 101 15.11 8.55 -1.08
C PHE A 101 14.18 7.35 -1.21
N ARG A 102 14.54 6.34 -2.01
CA ARG A 102 13.69 5.13 -2.18
C ARG A 102 13.59 4.27 -0.93
N ILE A 103 14.71 4.04 -0.24
CA ILE A 103 14.70 3.24 1.01
C ILE A 103 14.05 3.99 2.19
N ALA A 104 13.78 5.28 2.03
CA ALA A 104 13.04 6.09 2.98
C ALA A 104 11.66 6.51 2.44
N THR A 105 11.15 5.84 1.41
CA THR A 105 9.81 6.11 0.82
C THR A 105 9.60 7.60 0.53
N PHE A 106 10.61 8.22 -0.07
CA PHE A 106 10.67 9.64 -0.39
C PHE A 106 10.50 10.57 0.83
N LEU A 107 11.05 10.13 1.98
CA LEU A 107 10.91 10.78 3.29
C LEU A 107 9.44 10.90 3.71
N ALA A 108 8.68 9.82 3.54
CA ALA A 108 7.27 9.77 3.87
C ALA A 108 6.86 8.35 4.32
N GLN A 109 5.66 8.23 4.87
CA GLN A 109 5.05 6.98 5.30
C GLN A 109 3.70 6.79 4.62
N SER A 110 3.40 5.59 4.12
CA SER A 110 2.13 5.31 3.44
C SER A 110 0.91 5.64 4.31
N THR A 111 -0.15 6.17 3.70
CA THR A 111 -1.42 6.41 4.40
C THR A 111 -2.61 5.86 3.63
N PHE A 112 -2.63 6.02 2.31
CA PHE A 112 -3.72 5.54 1.47
C PHE A 112 -3.28 5.34 0.01
N VAL A 113 -4.03 4.53 -0.74
CA VAL A 113 -3.89 4.44 -2.20
C VAL A 113 -5.26 4.74 -2.81
N LEU A 114 -5.34 5.82 -3.57
CA LEU A 114 -6.58 6.26 -4.19
C LEU A 114 -6.64 5.75 -5.64
N PRO A 115 -7.64 4.92 -6.02
CA PRO A 115 -7.86 4.54 -7.41
C PRO A 115 -8.14 5.76 -8.29
N LEU A 116 -7.73 5.69 -9.56
CA LEU A 116 -8.00 6.74 -10.54
C LEU A 116 -9.06 6.25 -11.56
N PRO A 117 -10.37 6.52 -11.33
CA PRO A 117 -11.42 6.10 -12.27
C PRO A 117 -11.14 6.59 -13.70
N GLY A 118 -11.37 5.70 -14.67
CA GLY A 118 -11.09 5.96 -16.09
C GLY A 118 -9.65 5.70 -16.52
N PHE A 119 -8.74 5.40 -15.58
CA PHE A 119 -7.34 5.05 -15.86
C PHE A 119 -6.97 3.73 -15.18
N PRO A 120 -7.37 2.58 -15.76
CA PRO A 120 -7.05 1.26 -15.20
C PRO A 120 -5.55 1.11 -14.94
N GLY A 121 -5.20 0.60 -13.76
CA GLY A 121 -3.80 0.39 -13.35
C GLY A 121 -3.12 1.65 -12.81
N SER A 122 -3.78 2.81 -12.87
CA SER A 122 -3.28 4.06 -12.30
C SER A 122 -3.95 4.39 -10.97
N PHE A 123 -3.13 4.80 -10.00
CA PHE A 123 -3.53 5.14 -8.65
C PHE A 123 -2.74 6.35 -8.16
N ILE A 124 -3.19 6.97 -7.08
CA ILE A 124 -2.43 7.97 -6.32
C ILE A 124 -1.98 7.32 -5.03
N PHE A 125 -0.67 7.12 -4.89
CA PHE A 125 -0.06 6.81 -3.61
C PHE A 125 -0.07 8.06 -2.74
N MET A 126 -0.71 7.98 -1.59
CA MET A 126 -0.76 9.04 -0.60
C MET A 126 0.09 8.64 0.60
N ALA A 127 0.92 9.57 1.04
CA ALA A 127 1.81 9.38 2.17
C ALA A 127 1.97 10.69 2.97
N ASP A 128 2.35 10.54 4.23
CA ASP A 128 2.61 11.62 5.16
C ASP A 128 4.11 11.77 5.40
N ARG A 129 4.60 13.01 5.27
CA ARG A 129 5.92 13.43 5.74
C ARG A 129 5.75 14.06 7.11
N TRP A 130 5.95 13.23 8.13
CA TRP A 130 5.76 13.62 9.51
C TRP A 130 6.78 14.65 9.98
N ASN A 131 6.30 15.69 10.68
CA ASN A 131 7.12 16.58 11.49
C ASN A 131 6.87 16.28 12.98
N PRO A 132 7.74 15.50 13.65
CA PRO A 132 7.50 15.10 15.04
C PRO A 132 7.53 16.25 16.04
N ALA A 133 8.13 17.39 15.69
CA ALA A 133 8.16 18.58 16.55
C ALA A 133 6.85 19.38 16.48
N ASP A 134 6.13 19.29 15.36
CA ASP A 134 4.82 19.91 15.16
C ASP A 134 4.01 19.10 14.15
N LEU A 135 3.19 18.18 14.65
CA LEU A 135 2.42 17.26 13.80
C LEU A 135 1.47 18.00 12.86
N ARG A 136 0.95 19.16 13.26
CA ARG A 136 0.06 19.98 12.42
C ARG A 136 0.80 20.53 11.20
N ASP A 137 2.11 20.72 11.33
CA ASP A 137 2.96 21.18 10.24
C ASP A 137 3.54 20.05 9.37
N SER A 138 3.07 18.81 9.57
CA SER A 138 3.37 17.71 8.64
C SER A 138 2.89 18.03 7.22
N ARG A 139 3.48 17.35 6.23
CA ARG A 139 3.19 17.60 4.81
C ARG A 139 2.80 16.32 4.10
N TYR A 140 2.08 16.47 3.00
CA TYR A 140 1.64 15.35 2.19
C TYR A 140 2.61 15.09 1.04
N VAL A 141 2.81 13.81 0.73
CA VAL A 141 3.52 13.32 -0.45
C VAL A 141 2.56 12.46 -1.24
N TRP A 142 2.01 13.03 -2.32
CA TRP A 142 1.18 12.29 -3.26
C TRP A 142 1.98 12.03 -4.51
N LEU A 143 1.95 10.80 -5.02
CA LEU A 143 2.74 10.36 -6.17
C LEU A 143 1.92 9.39 -7.02
N PRO A 144 2.19 9.31 -8.34
CA PRO A 144 1.56 8.30 -9.18
C PRO A 144 2.06 6.91 -8.79
N LEU A 145 1.11 6.01 -8.54
CA LEU A 145 1.33 4.57 -8.40
C LEU A 145 0.74 3.87 -9.62
N ILE A 146 1.56 3.06 -10.29
CA ILE A 146 1.15 2.30 -11.45
C ILE A 146 1.31 0.80 -11.18
N VAL A 147 0.31 0.03 -11.59
CA VAL A 147 0.36 -1.43 -11.69
C VAL A 147 0.50 -1.79 -13.17
N GLU A 148 1.69 -2.22 -13.57
CA GLU A 148 2.03 -2.63 -14.94
C GLU A 148 2.33 -4.14 -14.97
N GLY A 149 2.40 -4.74 -16.17
CA GLY A 149 2.63 -6.19 -16.38
C GLY A 149 3.82 -6.81 -15.63
N PRO A 150 4.10 -8.12 -15.82
CA PRO A 150 5.02 -8.87 -14.97
C PRO A 150 6.38 -8.16 -14.84
N ALA A 151 6.91 -8.10 -13.62
CA ALA A 151 8.08 -7.27 -13.31
C ALA A 151 9.32 -7.67 -14.13
N ASP A 152 9.91 -6.71 -14.85
CA ASP A 152 11.20 -6.87 -15.55
C ASP A 152 12.42 -6.98 -14.60
N GLN A 153 12.20 -7.30 -13.32
CA GLN A 153 13.26 -7.61 -12.36
C GLN A 153 12.98 -8.97 -11.76
N ALA A 154 13.83 -9.95 -12.12
CA ALA A 154 13.86 -11.24 -11.47
C ALA A 154 14.02 -11.02 -9.96
N LEU A 155 13.05 -11.49 -9.18
CA LEU A 155 13.25 -11.72 -7.76
C LEU A 155 14.33 -12.80 -7.68
N GLU A 156 15.55 -12.42 -7.27
CA GLU A 156 16.51 -13.43 -6.81
C GLU A 156 15.81 -14.21 -5.68
N TYR A 157 15.74 -15.53 -5.85
CA TYR A 157 14.93 -16.50 -5.08
C TYR A 157 13.53 -16.81 -5.60
N THR A 158 13.37 -17.03 -6.90
CA THR A 158 12.73 -18.26 -7.43
C THR A 158 12.92 -18.30 -8.95
N SER A 159 13.31 -19.45 -9.49
CA SER A 159 13.31 -19.74 -10.92
C SER A 159 11.86 -19.72 -11.45
N GLY A 160 11.37 -18.54 -11.82
CA GLY A 160 10.07 -18.29 -12.42
C GLY A 160 9.88 -16.79 -12.65
N LEU A 161 9.16 -16.43 -13.72
CA LEU A 161 8.67 -15.07 -13.89
C LEU A 161 7.86 -14.65 -12.66
N PRO A 162 7.88 -13.36 -12.26
CA PRO A 162 7.09 -12.91 -11.11
C PRO A 162 5.60 -13.20 -11.35
N LEU A 163 4.96 -13.88 -10.40
CA LEU A 163 3.52 -14.17 -10.42
C LEU A 163 2.66 -12.90 -10.43
N TRP A 164 3.18 -11.80 -9.88
CA TRP A 164 2.44 -10.57 -9.65
C TRP A 164 2.84 -9.45 -10.62
N SER A 165 1.84 -8.70 -11.10
CA SER A 165 2.06 -7.43 -11.81
C SER A 165 2.88 -6.47 -10.96
N ARG A 166 3.82 -5.75 -11.58
CA ARG A 166 4.73 -4.84 -10.89
C ARG A 166 3.96 -3.63 -10.33
N VAL A 167 4.20 -3.32 -9.06
CA VAL A 167 3.73 -2.09 -8.42
C VAL A 167 4.87 -1.07 -8.37
N SER A 168 4.68 0.11 -8.95
CA SER A 168 5.69 1.17 -9.00
C SER A 168 5.14 2.51 -8.50
N ILE A 169 5.79 3.11 -7.51
CA ILE A 169 5.52 4.45 -7.01
C ILE A 169 6.61 5.37 -7.55
N PHE A 170 6.27 6.22 -8.52
CA PHE A 170 7.26 7.04 -9.21
C PHE A 170 7.51 8.36 -8.48
N TRP A 171 8.77 8.66 -8.20
CA TRP A 171 9.17 9.96 -7.69
C TRP A 171 9.02 11.05 -8.75
N HIS A 172 8.31 12.11 -8.39
CA HIS A 172 8.24 13.34 -9.19
C HIS A 172 8.38 14.57 -8.29
N LYS A 173 9.28 15.49 -8.66
CA LYS A 173 9.38 16.81 -8.00
C LYS A 173 8.11 17.65 -8.20
N LYS A 174 7.49 17.50 -9.37
CA LYS A 174 6.18 18.05 -9.74
C LYS A 174 5.52 17.02 -10.66
N TRP A 175 4.25 16.72 -10.43
CA TRP A 175 3.45 15.89 -11.31
C TRP A 175 2.02 16.43 -11.37
N ARG A 176 1.27 15.93 -12.34
CA ARG A 176 -0.13 16.28 -12.58
C ARG A 176 -0.88 15.00 -12.88
N LEU A 177 -2.19 15.04 -12.65
CA LEU A 177 -3.06 13.95 -13.06
C LEU A 177 -3.08 13.83 -14.59
N PRO A 178 -3.32 12.61 -15.11
CA PRO A 178 -3.47 12.39 -16.54
C PRO A 178 -4.49 13.33 -17.17
N GLN A 179 -4.21 13.76 -18.40
CA GLN A 179 -5.14 14.59 -19.16
C GLN A 179 -6.47 13.84 -19.35
N GLY A 180 -7.59 14.51 -19.09
CA GLY A 180 -8.93 13.92 -19.17
C GLY A 180 -9.49 13.37 -17.85
N TRP A 181 -8.71 13.41 -16.76
CA TRP A 181 -9.26 13.16 -15.42
C TRP A 181 -10.14 14.33 -14.98
N ASN A 182 -11.46 14.19 -15.15
CA ASN A 182 -12.47 15.08 -14.60
C ASN A 182 -13.36 14.27 -13.65
N THR A 183 -13.34 14.61 -12.35
CA THR A 183 -14.13 13.95 -11.29
C THR A 183 -15.61 14.33 -11.28
N PHE A 184 -16.11 14.95 -12.35
CA PHE A 184 -17.51 15.36 -12.49
C PHE A 184 -18.14 14.64 -13.68
N LYS A 185 -18.56 13.41 -13.46
CA LYS A 185 -19.68 12.76 -14.15
C LYS A 185 -20.48 11.96 -13.15
#